data_AF-A0A967MQ85-F1
#
_entry.id   AF-A0A967MQ85-F1
#
_cell.length_a   1.000
_cell.length_b   1.000
_cell.length_c   1.000
_cell.angle_alpha   90.00
_cell.angle_beta   90.00
_cell.angle_gamma   90.00
#
_symmetry.space_group_name_H-M   'P 1'
#
loop_
_entity.id
_entity.type
_entity.pdbx_description
1 polymer ?
#
loop_
_entity_poly.entity_id
_entity_poly.type
_entity_poly.pdbx_seq_one_letter_code
_entity_poly.pdbx_strand_id
1 'polypeptide(L)'
;PERFWDFSGSTFNMQRLDYPIHGMILAIQSRPLAQLYNGLLMGRILDLELRSEIGEDPLTLPEMFGEVRDAIWSEVAGARNVDSYRRALQRQHLKHLINLVVQPTPGTPEDASTLARADLKALNTAIERALSRGGLDAYTEAHLDETSARIEAALDADLIRKAG
;
A
#
# COMPACT_ATOMS: atom_id res chain seq x y z
N PRO A 1 -16.87 -25.71 -49.94
CA PRO A 1 -15.57 -26.40 -49.78
C PRO A 1 -14.43 -25.53 -50.35
N GLU A 2 -13.43 -25.06 -49.62
CA GLU A 2 -13.01 -25.18 -48.22
C GLU A 2 -12.27 -23.88 -47.86
N ARG A 3 -12.39 -23.44 -46.60
CA ARG A 3 -11.64 -22.34 -45.99
C ARG A 3 -10.31 -22.94 -45.53
N PHE A 4 -9.17 -22.45 -46.03
CA PHE A 4 -7.89 -22.69 -45.38
C PHE A 4 -7.24 -21.37 -44.96
N TRP A 5 -6.96 -21.35 -43.67
CA TRP A 5 -6.23 -20.35 -42.92
C TRP A 5 -4.74 -20.64 -43.02
N ASP A 6 -3.90 -19.62 -43.22
CA ASP A 6 -2.46 -19.70 -42.93
C ASP A 6 -1.88 -18.40 -42.35
N PHE A 7 -2.52 -17.85 -41.31
CA PHE A 7 -1.82 -16.92 -40.43
C PHE A 7 -0.80 -17.68 -39.56
N SER A 8 0.34 -18.04 -40.15
CA SER A 8 1.51 -18.48 -39.42
C SER A 8 2.52 -17.34 -39.31
N GLY A 9 2.75 -16.91 -38.06
CA GLY A 9 4.07 -16.41 -37.66
C GLY A 9 4.41 -14.95 -37.93
N SER A 10 3.65 -14.02 -37.35
CA SER A 10 4.25 -12.86 -36.63
C SER A 10 3.13 -12.05 -35.98
N THR A 11 2.69 -12.48 -34.80
CA THR A 11 1.99 -11.56 -33.92
C THR A 11 2.98 -10.47 -33.55
N PHE A 12 2.84 -9.31 -34.20
CA PHE A 12 3.48 -8.06 -33.88
C PHE A 12 3.64 -7.93 -32.36
N ASN A 13 4.86 -8.17 -31.87
CA ASN A 13 5.30 -7.71 -30.56
C ASN A 13 5.46 -6.19 -30.65
N MET A 14 4.35 -5.50 -30.85
CA MET A 14 4.29 -4.05 -30.74
C MET A 14 4.33 -3.78 -29.24
N GLN A 15 5.55 -3.64 -28.71
CA GLN A 15 5.76 -2.95 -27.43
C GLN A 15 4.92 -1.68 -27.48
N ARG A 16 3.98 -1.56 -26.55
CA ARG A 16 3.02 -0.45 -26.50
C ARG A 16 3.76 0.87 -26.75
N LEU A 17 3.31 1.64 -27.74
CA LEU A 17 3.80 2.97 -28.10
C LEU A 17 3.11 4.07 -27.27
N ASP A 18 2.60 3.73 -26.09
CA ASP A 18 2.10 4.72 -25.13
C ASP A 18 3.20 4.97 -24.10
N TYR A 19 3.62 6.23 -23.95
CA TYR A 19 4.56 6.62 -22.88
C TYR A 19 3.96 6.12 -21.55
N PRO A 20 4.68 5.32 -20.74
CA PRO A 20 4.11 4.71 -19.54
C PRO A 20 4.02 5.74 -18.41
N ILE A 21 3.19 6.77 -18.59
CA ILE A 21 2.98 7.87 -17.62
C ILE A 21 2.60 7.28 -16.26
N HIS A 22 1.74 6.23 -16.25
CA HIS A 22 1.37 5.47 -15.06
C HIS A 22 2.57 4.87 -14.33
N GLY A 23 3.50 4.23 -15.06
CA GLY A 23 4.68 3.62 -14.47
C GLY A 23 5.68 4.66 -13.96
N MET A 24 5.84 5.78 -14.67
CA MET A 24 6.76 6.84 -14.28
C MET A 24 6.29 7.61 -13.04
N ILE A 25 5.00 7.99 -12.99
CA ILE A 25 4.44 8.68 -11.82
C ILE A 25 4.49 7.78 -10.59
N LEU A 26 4.17 6.49 -10.75
CA LEU A 26 4.29 5.53 -9.65
C LEU A 26 5.75 5.36 -9.19
N ALA A 27 6.71 5.32 -10.13
CA ALA A 27 8.13 5.21 -9.79
C ALA A 27 8.68 6.45 -9.05
N ILE A 28 8.12 7.63 -9.30
CA ILE A 28 8.47 8.85 -8.56
C ILE A 28 7.88 8.79 -7.14
N GLN A 29 6.61 8.41 -7.01
CA GLN A 29 5.91 8.39 -5.71
C GLN A 29 6.34 7.22 -4.81
N SER A 30 6.81 6.10 -5.37
CA SER A 30 7.18 4.91 -4.60
C SER A 30 8.54 5.02 -3.90
N ARG A 31 9.45 5.89 -4.39
CA ARG A 31 10.80 6.02 -3.81
C ARG A 31 10.78 6.62 -2.40
N PRO A 32 10.12 7.75 -2.13
CA PRO A 32 10.01 8.27 -0.76
C PRO A 32 9.31 7.28 0.17
N LEU A 33 8.26 6.62 -0.33
CA LEU A 33 7.52 5.63 0.44
C LEU A 33 8.39 4.45 0.86
N ALA A 34 9.18 3.91 -0.08
CA ALA A 34 10.11 2.83 0.21
C ALA A 34 11.20 3.23 1.21
N GLN A 35 11.60 4.50 1.22
CA GLN A 35 12.54 5.03 2.20
C GLN A 35 11.90 5.16 3.58
N LEU A 36 10.68 5.71 3.69
CA LEU A 36 9.92 5.85 4.94
C LEU A 36 9.68 4.50 5.62
N TYR A 37 9.29 3.49 4.84
CA TYR A 37 9.07 2.12 5.33
C TYR A 37 10.33 1.25 5.35
N ASN A 38 11.52 1.85 5.29
CA ASN A 38 12.78 1.13 5.48
C ASN A 38 13.05 0.92 6.98
N GLY A 39 13.35 -0.32 7.38
CA GLY A 39 13.60 -0.68 8.78
C GLY A 39 14.69 0.16 9.46
N LEU A 40 15.77 0.52 8.75
CA LEU A 40 16.83 1.36 9.30
C LEU A 40 16.37 2.79 9.57
N LEU A 41 15.55 3.36 8.69
CA LEU A 41 15.01 4.71 8.91
C LEU A 41 14.02 4.70 10.07
N MET A 42 13.14 3.70 10.14
CA MET A 42 12.20 3.59 11.25
C MET A 42 12.90 3.39 12.60
N GLY A 43 13.98 2.61 12.63
CA GLY A 43 14.82 2.50 13.83
C GLY A 43 15.47 3.83 14.22
N ARG A 44 15.92 4.63 13.25
CA ARG A 44 16.45 5.99 13.52
C ARG A 44 15.38 6.93 14.06
N ILE A 45 14.15 6.84 13.57
CA ILE A 45 13.03 7.67 14.07
C ILE A 45 12.78 7.34 15.55
N LEU A 46 12.72 6.06 15.91
CA LEU A 46 12.60 5.64 17.32
C LEU A 46 13.77 6.12 18.18
N ASP A 47 15.00 6.01 17.68
CA ASP A 47 16.19 6.49 18.40
C ASP A 47 16.17 8.01 18.60
N LEU A 48 15.63 8.78 17.64
CA LEU A 48 15.51 10.23 17.75
C LEU A 48 14.47 10.62 18.80
N GLU A 49 13.32 9.95 18.81
CA GLU A 49 12.27 10.15 19.82
C GLU A 49 12.79 9.86 21.24
N LEU A 50 13.62 8.82 21.42
CA LEU A 50 14.21 8.50 22.72
C LEU A 50 15.30 9.48 23.18
N ARG A 51 15.94 10.18 22.24
CA ARG A 51 17.08 11.07 22.52
C ARG A 51 16.70 12.54 22.59
N SER A 52 15.48 12.89 22.21
CA SER A 52 15.04 14.28 22.17
C SER A 52 15.00 14.89 23.57
N GLU A 53 15.43 16.14 23.67
CA GLU A 53 15.41 16.89 24.93
C GLU A 53 13.99 17.40 25.26
N ILE A 54 13.77 17.80 26.51
CA ILE A 54 12.49 18.38 26.94
C ILE A 54 12.24 19.69 26.17
N GLY A 55 11.19 19.70 25.35
CA GLY A 55 10.80 20.84 24.51
C GLY A 55 11.12 20.67 23.03
N GLU A 56 11.77 19.59 22.64
CA GLU A 56 11.88 19.19 21.23
C GLU A 56 10.63 18.42 20.77
N ASP A 57 10.28 18.57 19.49
CA ASP A 57 9.14 17.90 18.84
C ASP A 57 9.69 17.00 17.70
N PRO A 58 10.29 15.85 18.03
CA PRO A 58 10.83 14.95 17.02
C PRO A 58 9.70 14.26 16.25
N LEU A 59 9.89 14.04 14.95
CA LEU A 59 9.00 13.18 14.18
C LEU A 59 8.93 11.79 14.82
N THR A 60 7.73 11.28 15.06
CA THR A 60 7.50 9.95 15.64
C THR A 60 7.04 8.94 14.59
N LEU A 61 7.17 7.63 14.89
CA LEU A 61 6.62 6.60 14.02
C LEU A 61 5.08 6.67 13.88
N PRO A 62 4.29 6.84 14.96
CA PRO A 62 2.85 6.95 14.84
C PRO A 62 2.40 8.11 13.93
N GLU A 63 3.06 9.26 14.03
CA GLU A 63 2.79 10.41 13.15
C GLU A 63 3.12 10.08 11.70
N MET A 64 4.31 9.53 11.43
CA MET A 64 4.71 9.15 10.08
C MET A 64 3.69 8.19 9.44
N PHE A 65 3.28 7.13 10.15
CA PHE A 65 2.30 6.17 9.64
C PHE A 65 0.93 6.83 9.40
N GLY A 66 0.45 7.62 10.36
CA GLY A 66 -0.83 8.33 10.26
C GLY A 66 -0.89 9.29 9.08
N GLU A 67 0.10 10.18 8.97
CA GLU A 67 0.17 11.20 7.91
C GLU A 67 0.27 10.56 6.51
N VAL A 68 1.11 9.52 6.37
CA VAL A 68 1.25 8.80 5.09
C VAL A 68 -0.05 8.08 4.72
N ARG A 69 -0.69 7.40 5.68
CA ARG A 69 -1.97 6.74 5.45
C ARG A 69 -3.03 7.75 5.02
N ASP A 70 -3.18 8.85 5.75
CA ASP A 70 -4.24 9.83 5.50
C ASP A 70 -4.02 10.53 4.14
N ALA A 71 -2.78 10.81 3.77
CA ALA A 71 -2.43 11.36 2.46
C ALA A 71 -2.69 10.37 1.30
N ILE A 72 -2.35 9.09 1.46
CA ILE A 72 -2.48 8.07 0.40
C ILE A 72 -3.93 7.58 0.24
N TRP A 73 -4.73 7.60 1.31
CA TRP A 73 -6.07 7.03 1.34
C TRP A 73 -7.20 8.07 1.49
N SER A 74 -6.90 9.35 1.22
CA SER A 74 -7.86 10.47 1.36
C SER A 74 -9.19 10.31 0.59
N GLU A 75 -9.20 9.54 -0.49
CA GLU A 75 -10.40 9.22 -1.27
C GLU A 75 -11.32 8.26 -0.54
N VAL A 76 -10.75 7.27 0.16
CA VAL A 76 -11.50 6.28 0.95
C VAL A 76 -12.20 6.96 2.12
N ALA A 77 -11.53 7.90 2.79
CA ALA A 77 -12.14 8.69 3.87
C ALA A 77 -13.39 9.46 3.41
N GLY A 78 -13.41 9.91 2.15
CA GLY A 78 -14.53 10.63 1.55
C GLY A 78 -15.48 9.76 0.72
N ALA A 79 -15.27 8.44 0.63
CA ALA A 79 -15.94 7.53 -0.30
C ALA A 79 -16.01 8.09 -1.73
N ARG A 80 -14.86 8.55 -2.24
CA ARG A 80 -14.69 9.10 -3.60
C ARG A 80 -14.07 8.06 -4.52
N ASN A 81 -14.37 8.17 -5.82
CA ASN A 81 -13.70 7.36 -6.85
C ASN A 81 -12.19 7.57 -6.80
N VAL A 82 -11.46 6.46 -6.88
CA VAL A 82 -10.00 6.46 -6.81
C VAL A 82 -9.47 6.29 -8.22
N ASP A 83 -8.71 7.24 -8.76
CA ASP A 83 -8.14 7.11 -10.10
C ASP A 83 -7.04 6.03 -10.18
N SER A 84 -6.65 5.67 -11.40
CA SER A 84 -5.63 4.64 -11.66
C SER A 84 -4.26 4.87 -11.01
N TYR A 85 -3.81 6.13 -10.88
CA TYR A 85 -2.53 6.48 -10.28
C TYR A 85 -2.61 6.33 -8.76
N ARG A 86 -3.70 6.83 -8.16
CA ARG A 86 -3.96 6.71 -6.72
C ARG A 86 -4.10 5.26 -6.29
N ARG A 87 -4.84 4.44 -7.04
CA ARG A 87 -4.92 2.98 -6.80
C ARG A 87 -3.56 2.30 -6.85
N ALA A 88 -2.67 2.74 -7.73
CA ALA A 88 -1.32 2.17 -7.83
C ALA A 88 -0.46 2.53 -6.61
N LEU A 89 -0.51 3.78 -6.15
CA LEU A 89 0.19 4.23 -4.94
C LEU A 89 -0.35 3.52 -3.69
N GLN A 90 -1.67 3.42 -3.56
CA GLN A 90 -2.36 2.70 -2.49
C GLN A 90 -1.92 1.23 -2.41
N ARG A 91 -1.81 0.54 -3.55
CA ARG A 91 -1.27 -0.84 -3.59
C ARG A 91 0.19 -0.94 -3.17
N GLN A 92 1.04 0.04 -3.51
CA GLN A 92 2.42 0.06 -3.03
C GLN A 92 2.49 0.26 -1.51
N HIS A 93 1.71 1.21 -0.99
CA HIS A 93 1.63 1.43 0.45
C HIS A 93 1.14 0.18 1.19
N LEU A 94 0.06 -0.43 0.72
CA LEU A 94 -0.44 -1.69 1.27
C LEU A 94 0.64 -2.78 1.28
N LYS A 95 1.44 -2.89 0.20
CA LYS A 95 2.54 -3.86 0.13
C LYS A 95 3.58 -3.63 1.23
N HIS A 96 3.93 -2.38 1.52
CA HIS A 96 4.86 -2.07 2.62
C HIS A 96 4.28 -2.49 3.98
N LEU A 97 3.02 -2.13 4.26
CA LEU A 97 2.35 -2.50 5.51
C LEU A 97 2.26 -4.02 5.69
N ILE A 98 1.84 -4.75 4.66
CA ILE A 98 1.76 -6.22 4.69
C ILE A 98 3.14 -6.83 4.94
N ASN A 99 4.19 -6.33 4.27
CA ASN A 99 5.55 -6.83 4.46
C ASN A 99 6.02 -6.65 5.91
N LEU A 100 5.75 -5.51 6.54
CA LEU A 100 6.13 -5.28 7.94
C LEU A 100 5.44 -6.24 8.91
N VAL A 101 4.21 -6.64 8.59
CA VAL A 101 3.41 -7.52 9.44
C VAL A 101 3.77 -9.00 9.23
N VAL A 102 3.86 -9.44 7.97
CA VAL A 102 3.98 -10.86 7.60
C VAL A 102 5.44 -11.30 7.48
N GLN A 103 6.31 -10.44 6.94
CA GLN A 103 7.71 -10.77 6.66
C GLN A 103 8.62 -9.56 6.93
N PRO A 104 8.72 -9.10 8.20
CA PRO A 104 9.57 -7.96 8.53
C PRO A 104 11.03 -8.28 8.17
N THR A 105 11.69 -7.32 7.53
CA THR A 105 13.12 -7.44 7.21
C THR A 105 13.93 -7.40 8.51
N PRO A 106 15.04 -8.15 8.64
CA PRO A 106 15.91 -8.06 9.82
C PRO A 106 16.31 -6.62 10.14
N GLY A 107 16.24 -6.25 11.42
CA GLY A 107 16.49 -4.89 11.89
C GLY A 107 15.29 -3.94 11.79
N THR A 108 14.12 -4.41 11.35
CA THR A 108 12.86 -3.67 11.51
C THR A 108 12.48 -3.64 12.99
N PRO A 109 12.21 -2.46 13.59
CA PRO A 109 11.73 -2.38 14.98
C PRO A 109 10.38 -3.08 15.17
N GLU A 110 10.17 -3.72 16.32
CA GLU A 110 8.89 -4.40 16.62
C GLU A 110 7.71 -3.42 16.66
N ASP A 111 7.93 -2.19 17.13
CA ASP A 111 6.92 -1.13 17.15
C ASP A 111 6.44 -0.78 15.74
N ALA A 112 7.34 -0.79 14.75
CA ALA A 112 6.96 -0.56 13.35
C ALA A 112 6.02 -1.65 12.82
N SER A 113 6.26 -2.91 13.16
CA SER A 113 5.35 -4.02 12.80
C SER A 113 4.00 -3.92 13.52
N THR A 114 4.01 -3.45 14.78
CA THR A 114 2.80 -3.24 15.58
C THR A 114 1.95 -2.10 15.00
N LEU A 115 2.59 -0.97 14.66
CA LEU A 115 1.96 0.17 14.00
C LEU A 115 1.43 -0.21 12.62
N ALA A 116 2.19 -0.95 11.82
CA ALA A 116 1.73 -1.45 10.52
C ALA A 116 0.46 -2.30 10.66
N ARG A 117 0.41 -3.18 11.67
CA ARG A 117 -0.79 -3.97 11.96
C ARG A 117 -1.98 -3.11 12.37
N ALA A 118 -1.75 -2.07 13.18
CA ALA A 118 -2.80 -1.13 13.56
C ALA A 118 -3.34 -0.36 12.34
N ASP A 119 -2.44 0.08 11.45
CA ASP A 119 -2.79 0.75 10.20
C ASP A 119 -3.59 -0.13 9.26
N LEU A 120 -3.20 -1.40 9.08
CA LEU A 120 -3.98 -2.36 8.29
C LEU A 120 -5.42 -2.46 8.81
N LYS A 121 -5.62 -2.56 10.13
CA LYS A 121 -6.97 -2.60 10.73
C LYS A 121 -7.76 -1.32 10.54
N ALA A 122 -7.11 -0.16 10.74
CA ALA A 122 -7.75 1.14 10.55
C ALA A 122 -8.18 1.33 9.08
N LEU A 123 -7.30 0.93 8.15
CA LEU A 123 -7.56 0.98 6.72
C LEU A 123 -8.70 0.05 6.31
N ASN A 124 -8.71 -1.21 6.80
CA ASN A 124 -9.81 -2.14 6.51
C ASN A 124 -11.15 -1.55 6.93
N THR A 125 -11.19 -0.99 8.13
CA THR A 125 -12.39 -0.35 8.67
C THR A 125 -12.84 0.84 7.81
N ALA A 126 -11.91 1.65 7.31
CA ALA A 126 -12.24 2.76 6.43
C ALA A 126 -12.76 2.29 5.06
N ILE A 127 -12.17 1.24 4.51
CA ILE A 127 -12.56 0.61 3.26
C ILE A 127 -13.99 0.05 3.35
N GLU A 128 -14.28 -0.75 4.37
CA GLU A 128 -15.62 -1.32 4.57
C GLU A 128 -16.70 -0.24 4.69
N ARG A 129 -16.38 0.88 5.36
CA ARG A 129 -17.28 2.03 5.43
C ARG A 129 -17.49 2.72 4.07
N ALA A 130 -16.44 2.83 3.26
CA ALA A 130 -16.53 3.43 1.93
C ALA A 130 -17.38 2.55 0.99
N LEU A 131 -17.13 1.25 0.98
CA LEU A 131 -17.91 0.26 0.23
C LEU A 131 -19.38 0.26 0.65
N SER A 132 -19.64 0.25 1.96
CA SER A 132 -21.01 0.28 2.51
C SER A 132 -21.78 1.56 2.15
N ARG A 133 -21.09 2.69 1.92
CA ARG A 133 -21.74 3.94 1.50
C ARG A 133 -22.23 3.88 0.05
N GLY A 134 -21.54 3.12 -0.80
CA GLY A 134 -21.83 3.00 -2.23
C GLY A 134 -21.59 4.30 -3.02
N GLY A 135 -21.99 4.29 -4.29
CA GLY A 135 -21.78 5.43 -5.20
C GLY A 135 -20.37 5.51 -5.80
N LEU A 136 -19.61 4.43 -5.67
CA LEU A 136 -18.28 4.27 -6.24
C LEU A 136 -18.39 3.70 -7.65
N ASP A 137 -17.39 3.98 -8.49
CA ASP A 137 -17.28 3.33 -9.79
C ASP A 137 -16.79 1.88 -9.65
N ALA A 138 -17.06 1.06 -10.66
CA ALA A 138 -16.73 -0.36 -10.64
C ALA A 138 -15.22 -0.64 -10.45
N TYR A 139 -14.34 0.27 -10.89
CA TYR A 139 -12.90 0.11 -10.69
C TYR A 139 -12.48 0.39 -9.26
N THR A 140 -13.13 1.33 -8.59
CA THR A 140 -12.89 1.69 -7.20
C THR A 140 -13.44 0.59 -6.30
N GLU A 141 -14.68 0.14 -6.52
CA GLU A 141 -15.27 -0.98 -5.77
C GLU A 141 -14.36 -2.22 -5.83
N ALA A 142 -14.02 -2.68 -7.05
CA ALA A 142 -13.16 -3.85 -7.22
C ALA A 142 -11.76 -3.68 -6.60
N HIS A 143 -11.22 -2.45 -6.59
CA HIS A 143 -9.94 -2.17 -5.95
C HIS A 143 -10.03 -2.24 -4.43
N LEU A 144 -11.07 -1.64 -3.86
CA LEU A 144 -11.29 -1.62 -2.42
C LEU A 144 -11.59 -3.01 -1.88
N ASP A 145 -12.40 -3.80 -2.60
CA ASP A 145 -12.67 -5.21 -2.28
C ASP A 145 -11.36 -6.05 -2.27
N GLU A 146 -10.54 -5.95 -3.32
CA GLU A 146 -9.24 -6.65 -3.39
C GLU A 146 -8.28 -6.20 -2.27
N THR A 147 -8.32 -4.91 -1.93
CA THR A 147 -7.50 -4.34 -0.86
C THR A 147 -7.95 -4.88 0.49
N SER A 148 -9.25 -4.91 0.78
CA SER A 148 -9.83 -5.46 2.01
C SER A 148 -9.44 -6.92 2.20
N ALA A 149 -9.67 -7.76 1.17
CA ALA A 149 -9.33 -9.18 1.21
C ALA A 149 -7.83 -9.44 1.47
N ARG A 150 -6.94 -8.61 0.91
CA ARG A 150 -5.49 -8.72 1.16
C ARG A 150 -5.08 -8.29 2.56
N ILE A 151 -5.76 -7.31 3.13
CA ILE A 151 -5.54 -6.90 4.52
C ILE A 151 -5.93 -8.05 5.46
N GLU A 152 -7.11 -8.63 5.28
CA GLU A 152 -7.60 -9.75 6.09
C GLU A 152 -6.64 -10.94 6.04
N ALA A 153 -6.24 -11.35 4.83
CA ALA A 153 -5.28 -12.44 4.65
C ALA A 153 -3.92 -12.17 5.34
N ALA A 154 -3.44 -10.92 5.33
CA ALA A 154 -2.20 -10.55 5.99
C ALA A 154 -2.33 -10.57 7.53
N LEU A 155 -3.46 -10.11 8.06
CA LEU A 155 -3.74 -10.13 9.50
C LEU A 155 -3.88 -11.56 10.02
N ASP A 156 -4.51 -12.45 9.26
CA ASP A 156 -4.61 -13.87 9.58
C ASP A 156 -3.26 -14.56 9.55
N ALA A 157 -2.44 -14.27 8.53
CA ALA A 157 -1.08 -14.81 8.43
C ALA A 157 -0.20 -14.41 9.64
N ASP A 158 -0.31 -13.16 10.12
CA ASP A 158 0.41 -12.72 11.35
C ASP A 158 -0.01 -13.52 12.59
N LEU A 159 -1.31 -13.82 12.72
CA LEU A 159 -1.82 -14.62 13.83
C LEU A 159 -1.24 -16.04 13.80
N ILE A 160 -1.21 -16.68 12.63
CA ILE A 160 -0.63 -18.02 12.46
C ILE A 160 0.86 -18.01 12.78
N ARG A 161 1.60 -17.01 12.26
CA ARG A 161 3.05 -16.86 12.50
C ARG A 161 3.38 -16.68 13.97
N LYS A 162 2.52 -16.01 14.76
CA LYS A 162 2.73 -15.79 16.20
C LYS A 162 2.34 -17.01 17.05
N ALA A 163 1.53 -17.92 16.52
CA ALA A 163 1.05 -19.10 17.22
C ALA A 163 1.95 -20.34 17.02
N GLY A 164 2.78 -20.35 15.97
CA GLY A 164 3.78 -21.39 15.70
C GLY A 164 5.18 -21.01 16.17
#